data_AF-A0A2V8RZ54-F1
#
_entry.id   AF-A0A2V8RZ54-F1
#
_cell.length_a   1.000
_cell.length_b   1.000
_cell.length_c   1.000
_cell.angle_alpha   90.00
_cell.angle_beta   90.00
_cell.angle_gamma   90.00
#
_symmetry.space_group_name_H-M   'P 1'
#
loop_
_entity.id
_entity.type
_entity.pdbx_description
1 polymer ?
#
loop_
_entity_poly.entity_id
_entity_poly.type
_entity_poly.pdbx_seq_one_letter_code
_entity_poly.pdbx_strand_id
1 'polypeptide(L)'
;MTSATVCLLLLLCAVGLAQHGKGRRKQPPPKGTVCGDPTVTCKTSAQFEAHDLPFQIPPRAVIWESEPFYAVILKSVAAPNDDCEKFIPESEREQAQGLFPHNKVFASRCAEPGSLYYTNVKPDVRFMAVYAGRTRAQADALLAQVKATGKFPDANLRRMSIGFNGT
;
A
#
# COMPACT_ATOMS: atom_id res chain seq x y z
N MET A 1 -32.70 67.45 -43.83
CA MET A 1 -34.17 67.31 -43.82
C MET A 1 -34.49 65.83 -43.98
N THR A 2 -35.27 65.27 -43.04
CA THR A 2 -36.11 64.05 -43.14
C THR A 2 -35.40 62.72 -43.52
N SER A 3 -35.71 61.55 -42.98
CA SER A 3 -36.94 61.04 -42.39
C SER A 3 -36.63 59.72 -41.65
N ALA A 4 -37.46 59.42 -40.66
CA ALA A 4 -37.50 58.17 -39.90
C ALA A 4 -37.75 56.93 -40.78
N THR A 5 -37.49 55.72 -40.27
CA THR A 5 -38.48 54.62 -40.18
C THR A 5 -37.88 53.42 -39.41
N VAL A 6 -38.64 52.97 -38.42
CA VAL A 6 -38.48 51.81 -37.55
C VAL A 6 -38.78 50.51 -38.30
N CYS A 7 -38.01 49.43 -38.09
CA CYS A 7 -38.50 48.04 -38.20
C CYS A 7 -37.45 47.10 -37.56
N LEU A 8 -37.67 46.63 -36.33
CA LEU A 8 -38.39 45.40 -35.97
C LEU A 8 -37.46 44.15 -35.99
N LEU A 9 -37.06 43.75 -34.78
CA LEU A 9 -36.83 42.39 -34.25
C LEU A 9 -36.30 41.30 -35.20
N LEU A 10 -35.19 40.65 -34.78
CA LEU A 10 -35.19 39.25 -34.32
C LEU A 10 -33.81 38.87 -33.75
N LEU A 11 -33.71 38.94 -32.41
CA LEU A 11 -32.65 38.32 -31.63
C LEU A 11 -32.90 36.81 -31.57
N LEU A 12 -32.07 36.02 -32.26
CA LEU A 12 -31.94 34.59 -32.06
C LEU A 12 -30.63 34.31 -31.31
N CYS A 13 -30.66 34.53 -30.00
CA CYS A 13 -29.64 34.02 -29.08
C CYS A 13 -29.88 32.52 -28.86
N ALA A 14 -29.26 31.66 -29.67
CA ALA A 14 -29.18 30.23 -29.39
C ALA A 14 -28.18 30.01 -28.24
N VAL A 15 -28.64 30.16 -27.00
CA VAL A 15 -27.89 29.74 -25.80
C VAL A 15 -27.99 28.22 -25.71
N GLY A 16 -27.01 27.53 -26.29
CA GLY A 16 -26.81 26.10 -26.07
C GLY A 16 -26.43 25.84 -24.61
N LEU A 17 -27.40 25.46 -23.78
CA LEU A 17 -27.17 24.92 -22.45
C LEU A 17 -26.55 23.52 -22.58
N ALA A 18 -25.23 23.46 -22.73
CA ALA A 18 -24.48 22.22 -22.55
C ALA A 18 -24.52 21.83 -21.06
N GLN A 19 -25.53 21.05 -20.68
CA GLN A 19 -25.60 20.39 -19.39
C GLN A 19 -24.43 19.39 -19.26
N HIS A 20 -23.29 19.87 -18.76
CA HIS A 20 -22.23 19.02 -18.28
C HIS A 20 -22.72 18.30 -17.03
N GLY A 21 -23.28 17.11 -17.22
CA GLY A 21 -23.52 16.15 -16.16
C GLY A 21 -22.19 15.83 -15.47
N LYS A 22 -21.93 16.49 -14.33
CA LYS A 22 -20.80 16.18 -13.46
C LYS A 22 -21.05 14.79 -12.86
N GLY A 23 -20.61 13.75 -13.57
CA GLY A 23 -20.53 12.41 -13.00
C GLY A 23 -19.73 12.49 -11.71
N ARG A 24 -20.40 12.28 -10.56
CA ARG A 24 -19.75 12.19 -9.25
C ARG A 24 -18.74 11.04 -9.34
N ARG A 25 -17.45 11.34 -9.45
CA ARG A 25 -16.38 10.35 -9.27
C ARG A 25 -16.61 9.73 -7.89
N LYS A 26 -16.98 8.45 -7.84
CA LYS A 26 -17.07 7.69 -6.58
C LYS A 26 -15.71 7.79 -5.91
N GLN A 27 -15.66 8.34 -4.70
CA GLN A 27 -14.43 8.36 -3.92
C GLN A 27 -14.01 6.91 -3.67
N PRO A 28 -12.72 6.57 -3.83
CA PRO A 28 -12.24 5.24 -3.49
C PRO A 28 -12.54 4.95 -2.01
N PRO A 29 -12.76 3.67 -1.65
CA PRO A 29 -12.98 3.31 -0.26
C PRO A 29 -11.79 3.76 0.61
N PRO A 30 -12.05 4.13 1.88
CA PRO A 30 -10.98 4.47 2.81
C PRO A 30 -10.01 3.30 2.96
N LYS A 31 -8.72 3.60 3.09
CA LYS A 31 -7.64 2.62 3.25
C LYS A 31 -7.02 2.70 4.63
N GLY A 32 -6.52 1.59 5.13
CA GLY A 32 -5.85 1.50 6.43
C GLY A 32 -4.44 2.08 6.40
N THR A 33 -4.05 2.78 7.46
CA THR A 33 -2.68 3.27 7.62
C THR A 33 -1.76 2.15 8.12
N VAL A 34 -0.60 1.97 7.50
CA VAL A 34 0.43 1.01 7.96
C VAL A 34 1.07 1.46 9.27
N CYS A 35 1.20 0.53 10.21
CA CYS A 35 1.87 0.69 11.50
C CYS A 35 3.30 0.15 11.39
N GLY A 36 4.20 1.00 10.88
CA GLY A 36 5.55 0.58 10.50
C GLY A 36 6.61 0.61 11.60
N ASP A 37 6.33 1.19 12.77
CA ASP A 37 7.25 1.20 13.91
C ASP A 37 6.75 0.18 14.96
N PRO A 38 7.49 -0.90 15.25
CA PRO A 38 7.07 -1.93 16.20
C PRO A 38 7.08 -1.46 17.65
N THR A 39 7.70 -0.32 17.95
CA THR A 39 7.72 0.29 19.30
C THR A 39 6.45 1.07 19.62
N VAL A 40 5.58 1.27 18.62
CA VAL A 40 4.32 1.99 18.75
C VAL A 40 3.13 1.04 18.56
N THR A 41 2.20 1.03 19.52
CA THR A 41 1.00 0.19 19.43
C THR A 41 0.15 0.54 18.20
N CYS A 42 -0.11 -0.46 17.35
CA CYS A 42 -1.01 -0.31 16.21
C CYS A 42 -2.48 -0.38 16.64
N LYS A 43 -3.24 0.70 16.41
CA LYS A 43 -4.69 0.74 16.68
C LYS A 43 -5.43 0.02 15.56
N THR A 44 -5.72 -1.25 15.75
CA THR A 44 -6.40 -2.11 14.77
C THR A 44 -7.36 -3.08 15.46
N SER A 45 -8.41 -3.52 14.77
CA SER A 45 -9.34 -4.53 15.29
C SER A 45 -8.93 -5.97 15.00
N ALA A 46 -7.94 -6.18 14.13
CA ALA A 46 -7.43 -7.51 13.80
C ALA A 46 -6.24 -7.89 14.70
N GLN A 47 -6.05 -9.19 14.88
CA GLN A 47 -4.80 -9.74 15.42
C GLN A 47 -3.88 -10.05 14.25
N PHE A 48 -2.59 -9.81 14.43
CA PHE A 48 -1.57 -10.04 13.42
C PHE A 48 -0.48 -10.92 14.01
N GLU A 49 0.10 -11.76 13.17
CA GLU A 49 1.22 -12.61 13.57
C GLU A 49 2.50 -11.79 13.77
N ALA A 50 3.48 -12.38 14.45
CA ALA A 50 4.76 -11.70 14.72
C ALA A 50 5.49 -11.26 13.43
N HIS A 51 5.31 -12.00 12.33
CA HIS A 51 5.94 -11.72 11.04
C HIS A 51 5.12 -10.79 10.14
N ASP A 52 3.89 -10.44 10.53
CA ASP A 52 3.04 -9.55 9.75
C ASP A 52 3.49 -8.09 9.86
N LEU A 53 3.13 -7.30 8.85
CA LEU A 53 3.20 -5.85 8.91
C LEU A 53 1.83 -5.30 9.31
N PRO A 54 1.64 -4.85 10.57
CA PRO A 54 0.34 -4.39 11.03
C PRO A 54 -0.11 -3.14 10.28
N PHE A 55 -1.42 -3.02 10.10
CA PHE A 55 -2.06 -1.81 9.63
C PHE A 55 -3.41 -1.61 10.28
N GLN A 56 -3.93 -0.39 10.22
CA GLN A 56 -5.19 -0.04 10.84
C GLN A 56 -6.36 -0.66 10.09
N ILE A 57 -7.07 -1.58 10.76
CA ILE A 57 -8.30 -2.19 10.29
C ILE A 57 -9.43 -1.74 11.23
N PRO A 58 -10.54 -1.19 10.68
CA PRO A 58 -11.68 -0.81 11.49
C PRO A 58 -12.48 -2.05 11.93
N PRO A 59 -13.22 -1.97 13.04
CA PRO A 59 -14.09 -3.06 13.49
C PRO A 59 -15.05 -3.52 12.39
N ARG A 60 -15.29 -4.83 12.30
CA ARG A 60 -16.22 -5.48 11.34
C ARG A 60 -15.80 -5.35 9.86
N ALA A 61 -14.56 -4.97 9.57
CA ALA A 61 -14.04 -5.07 8.21
C ALA A 61 -13.88 -6.54 7.82
N VAL A 62 -14.48 -6.94 6.70
CA VAL A 62 -14.33 -8.27 6.10
C VAL A 62 -13.15 -8.25 5.13
N ILE A 63 -13.16 -7.33 4.17
CA ILE A 63 -12.04 -7.10 3.26
C ILE A 63 -11.55 -5.67 3.46
N TRP A 64 -10.25 -5.51 3.72
CA TRP A 64 -9.65 -4.20 3.93
C TRP A 64 -8.24 -4.13 3.34
N GLU A 65 -7.85 -2.96 2.85
CA GLU A 65 -6.53 -2.73 2.27
C GLU A 65 -5.82 -1.57 2.93
N SER A 66 -4.49 -1.65 2.97
CA SER A 66 -3.65 -0.53 3.38
C SER A 66 -3.48 0.50 2.28
N GLU A 67 -3.14 1.72 2.68
CA GLU A 67 -2.49 2.68 1.79
C GLU A 67 -1.21 2.08 1.19
N PRO A 68 -0.80 2.50 -0.02
CA PRO A 68 0.49 2.10 -0.55
C PRO A 68 1.65 2.61 0.30
N PHE A 69 2.66 1.78 0.49
CA PHE A 69 3.88 2.08 1.22
C PHE A 69 5.10 1.59 0.44
N TYR A 70 6.29 1.98 0.89
CA TYR A 70 7.54 1.44 0.40
C TYR A 70 8.10 0.42 1.39
N ALA A 71 8.69 -0.63 0.85
CA ALA A 71 9.45 -1.61 1.60
C ALA A 71 10.82 -1.79 0.93
N VAL A 72 11.83 -2.09 1.74
CA VAL A 72 13.08 -2.65 1.22
C VAL A 72 12.99 -4.16 1.38
N ILE A 73 12.94 -4.88 0.26
CA ILE A 73 13.03 -6.34 0.24
C ILE A 73 14.45 -6.70 0.65
N LEU A 74 14.60 -7.41 1.76
CA LEU A 74 15.89 -7.81 2.33
C LEU A 74 16.37 -9.14 1.75
N LYS A 75 15.42 -10.07 1.56
CA LYS A 75 15.68 -11.42 1.06
C LYS A 75 14.44 -11.97 0.37
N SER A 76 14.66 -12.82 -0.62
CA SER A 76 13.62 -13.59 -1.29
C SER A 76 14.03 -15.05 -1.39
N VAL A 77 13.06 -15.96 -1.30
CA VAL A 77 13.23 -17.40 -1.52
C VAL A 77 12.18 -17.87 -2.52
N ALA A 78 12.56 -18.78 -3.40
CA ALA A 78 11.63 -19.39 -4.34
C ALA A 78 10.68 -20.34 -3.59
N ALA A 79 9.39 -20.25 -3.93
CA ALA A 79 8.32 -21.10 -3.43
C ALA A 79 7.51 -21.60 -4.65
N PRO A 80 8.07 -22.50 -5.47
CA PRO A 80 7.41 -22.98 -6.68
C PRO A 80 6.07 -23.64 -6.33
N ASN A 81 5.08 -23.50 -7.20
CA ASN A 81 3.71 -23.98 -6.97
C ASN A 81 3.09 -23.47 -5.66
N ASP A 82 3.51 -22.29 -5.19
CA ASP A 82 3.03 -21.66 -3.96
C ASP A 82 3.33 -22.48 -2.69
N ASP A 83 4.43 -23.25 -2.68
CA ASP A 83 4.84 -24.12 -1.56
C ASP A 83 4.94 -23.36 -0.22
N CYS A 84 4.05 -23.68 0.71
CA CYS A 84 3.94 -23.04 2.02
C CYS A 84 5.04 -23.43 3.00
N GLU A 85 5.77 -24.51 2.75
CA GLU A 85 6.92 -24.92 3.55
C GLU A 85 8.19 -24.12 3.20
N LYS A 86 8.17 -23.37 2.09
CA LYS A 86 9.27 -22.53 1.64
C LYS A 86 9.07 -21.10 2.11
N PHE A 87 9.65 -20.77 3.26
CA PHE A 87 9.59 -19.43 3.81
C PHE A 87 10.89 -19.03 4.52
N ILE A 88 11.03 -17.75 4.82
CA ILE A 88 12.16 -17.23 5.59
C ILE A 88 11.88 -17.45 7.08
N PRO A 89 12.74 -18.19 7.82
CA PRO A 89 12.52 -18.52 9.23
C PRO A 89 12.34 -17.30 10.13
N GLU A 90 11.56 -17.44 11.18
CA GLU A 90 11.29 -16.34 12.13
C GLU A 90 12.56 -15.84 12.82
N SER A 91 13.48 -16.75 13.17
CA SER A 91 14.76 -16.39 13.76
C SER A 91 15.61 -15.48 12.86
N GLU A 92 15.52 -15.63 11.53
CA GLU A 92 16.19 -14.74 10.58
C GLU A 92 15.51 -13.36 10.54
N ARG A 93 14.17 -13.33 10.60
CA ARG A 93 13.39 -12.08 10.70
C ARG A 93 13.72 -11.31 11.98
N GLU A 94 13.84 -11.98 13.11
CA GLU A 94 14.20 -11.37 14.40
C GLU A 94 15.62 -10.79 14.39
N GLN A 95 16.58 -11.51 13.81
CA GLN A 95 17.94 -10.98 13.62
C GLN A 95 17.94 -9.72 12.77
N ALA A 96 17.16 -9.69 11.68
CA ALA A 96 16.99 -8.50 10.87
C ALA A 96 16.25 -7.39 11.64
N GLN A 97 15.24 -7.72 12.45
CA GLN A 97 14.50 -6.75 13.28
C GLN A 97 15.42 -6.02 14.25
N GLY A 98 16.42 -6.71 14.82
CA GLY A 98 17.42 -6.10 15.70
C GLY A 98 18.29 -5.03 15.01
N LEU A 99 18.42 -5.06 13.68
CA LEU A 99 19.14 -4.04 12.91
C LEU A 99 18.28 -2.80 12.62
N PHE A 100 16.95 -2.94 12.68
CA PHE A 100 16.00 -1.90 12.30
C PHE A 100 14.94 -1.71 13.40
N PRO A 101 15.30 -1.26 14.60
CA PRO A 101 14.40 -1.28 15.76
C PRO A 101 13.12 -0.42 15.59
N HIS A 102 13.16 0.61 14.75
CA HIS A 102 12.03 1.51 14.48
C HIS A 102 11.33 1.25 13.14
N ASN A 103 11.74 0.21 12.42
CA ASN A 103 11.13 -0.19 11.16
C ASN A 103 10.78 -1.67 11.24
N LYS A 104 9.49 -1.97 11.18
CA LYS A 104 8.99 -3.34 11.27
C LYS A 104 9.58 -4.16 10.15
N VAL A 105 10.29 -5.23 10.53
CA VAL A 105 10.69 -6.29 9.62
C VAL A 105 9.57 -7.32 9.61
N PHE A 106 9.07 -7.58 8.41
CA PHE A 106 7.95 -8.47 8.14
C PHE A 106 8.36 -9.50 7.09
N ALA A 107 7.66 -10.63 7.07
CA ALA A 107 7.90 -11.69 6.11
C ALA A 107 6.59 -12.21 5.56
N SER A 108 6.55 -12.52 4.26
CA SER A 108 5.39 -13.16 3.67
C SER A 108 5.31 -14.63 4.06
N ARG A 109 4.08 -15.10 4.27
CA ARG A 109 3.70 -16.51 4.29
C ARG A 109 2.72 -16.80 3.16
N CYS A 110 2.25 -18.04 3.08
CA CYS A 110 1.10 -18.35 2.24
C CYS A 110 -0.10 -17.50 2.63
N ALA A 111 -0.91 -17.13 1.63
CA ALA A 111 -2.16 -16.48 1.89
C ALA A 111 -3.20 -17.53 2.32
N GLU A 112 -3.48 -17.60 3.61
CA GLU A 112 -4.58 -18.37 4.17
C GLU A 112 -5.74 -17.44 4.56
N PRO A 113 -6.97 -17.94 4.69
CA PRO A 113 -8.08 -17.15 5.23
C PRO A 113 -7.70 -16.55 6.60
N GLY A 114 -7.89 -15.24 6.76
CA GLY A 114 -7.48 -14.50 7.95
C GLY A 114 -6.03 -13.98 7.94
N SER A 115 -5.17 -14.46 7.03
CA SER A 115 -3.80 -13.96 6.89
C SER A 115 -3.71 -12.71 6.01
N LEU A 116 -2.62 -11.98 6.16
CA LEU A 116 -2.29 -10.86 5.29
C LEU A 116 -1.76 -11.34 3.94
N TYR A 117 -2.14 -10.64 2.87
CA TYR A 117 -1.49 -10.76 1.57
C TYR A 117 -0.83 -9.45 1.19
N TYR A 118 0.24 -9.55 0.39
CA TYR A 118 1.01 -8.40 -0.07
C TYR A 118 0.89 -8.28 -1.58
N THR A 119 0.66 -7.06 -2.06
CA THR A 119 0.60 -6.80 -3.50
C THR A 119 1.99 -6.62 -4.09
N ASN A 120 2.09 -6.70 -5.43
CA ASN A 120 3.30 -6.38 -6.18
C ASN A 120 4.47 -7.32 -5.85
N VAL A 121 4.19 -8.57 -5.51
CA VAL A 121 5.16 -9.66 -5.34
C VAL A 121 4.76 -10.81 -6.25
N LYS A 122 5.72 -11.62 -6.67
CA LYS A 122 5.44 -12.79 -7.49
C LYS A 122 4.83 -13.88 -6.60
N PRO A 123 3.85 -14.66 -7.10
CA PRO A 123 3.20 -15.70 -6.31
C PRO A 123 4.17 -16.84 -5.92
N ASP A 124 5.18 -17.11 -6.75
CA ASP A 124 6.18 -18.17 -6.55
C ASP A 124 7.40 -17.72 -5.70
N VAL A 125 7.25 -16.65 -4.93
CA VAL A 125 8.31 -16.07 -4.10
C VAL A 125 7.77 -15.76 -2.71
N ARG A 126 8.56 -16.12 -1.68
CA ARG A 126 8.42 -15.54 -0.34
C ARG A 126 9.54 -14.56 -0.08
N PHE A 127 9.26 -13.54 0.71
CA PHE A 127 10.20 -12.48 0.98
C PHE A 127 10.18 -12.08 2.46
N MET A 128 11.28 -11.44 2.86
CA MET A 128 11.41 -10.72 4.11
C MET A 128 11.78 -9.29 3.74
N ALA A 129 11.13 -8.33 4.35
CA ALA A 129 11.27 -6.92 4.03
C ALA A 129 11.20 -6.07 5.29
N VAL A 130 11.70 -4.84 5.18
CA VAL A 130 11.58 -3.82 6.21
C VAL A 130 10.73 -2.67 5.70
N TYR A 131 9.80 -2.20 6.54
CA TYR A 131 8.95 -1.06 6.20
C TYR A 131 9.79 0.22 6.02
N ALA A 132 9.66 0.85 4.85
CA ALA A 132 10.51 1.95 4.39
C ALA A 132 9.79 3.30 4.31
N GLY A 133 8.60 3.42 4.91
CA GLY A 133 7.84 4.66 4.93
C GLY A 133 6.82 4.80 3.80
N ARG A 134 6.19 5.96 3.73
CA ARG A 134 5.12 6.27 2.76
C ARG A 134 5.65 7.01 1.53
N THR A 135 6.82 7.62 1.65
CA THR A 135 7.42 8.46 0.62
C THR A 135 8.66 7.81 0.04
N ARG A 136 8.96 8.16 -1.22
CA ARG A 136 10.17 7.69 -1.89
C ARG A 136 11.45 8.11 -1.16
N ALA A 137 11.49 9.33 -0.61
CA ALA A 137 12.64 9.84 0.11
C ALA A 137 12.96 9.04 1.38
N GLN A 138 11.94 8.72 2.19
CA GLN A 138 12.11 7.83 3.36
C GLN A 138 12.64 6.46 2.92
N ALA A 139 12.12 5.95 1.80
CA ALA A 139 12.44 4.64 1.31
C ALA A 139 13.89 4.53 0.80
N ASP A 140 14.34 5.54 0.06
CA ASP A 140 15.72 5.62 -0.42
C ASP A 140 16.71 5.77 0.75
N ALA A 141 16.35 6.56 1.78
CA ALA A 141 17.15 6.68 2.99
C ALA A 141 17.30 5.35 3.73
N LEU A 142 16.21 4.59 3.90
CA LEU A 142 16.28 3.27 4.53
C LEU A 142 17.05 2.27 3.66
N LEU A 143 16.88 2.28 2.34
CA LEU A 143 17.64 1.41 1.44
C LEU A 143 19.15 1.66 1.57
N ALA A 144 19.58 2.92 1.69
CA ALA A 144 20.98 3.25 1.94
C ALA A 144 21.48 2.67 3.27
N GLN A 145 20.69 2.78 4.35
CA GLN A 145 21.01 2.16 5.64
C GLN A 145 21.11 0.63 5.54
N VAL A 146 20.17 -0.02 4.87
CA VAL A 146 20.16 -1.47 4.63
C VAL A 146 21.44 -1.88 3.88
N LYS A 147 21.81 -1.17 2.80
CA LYS A 147 23.02 -1.46 2.03
C LYS A 147 24.29 -1.26 2.86
N ALA A 148 24.33 -0.23 3.70
CA ALA A 148 25.45 0.06 4.59
C ALA A 148 25.69 -1.07 5.62
N THR A 149 24.69 -1.91 5.92
CA THR A 149 24.90 -3.09 6.78
C THR A 149 25.79 -4.16 6.13
N GLY A 150 25.89 -4.19 4.80
CA GLY A 150 26.58 -5.25 4.06
C GLY A 150 25.93 -6.64 4.14
N LYS A 151 24.82 -6.81 4.88
CA LYS A 151 24.17 -8.12 5.13
C LYS A 151 23.17 -8.55 4.06
N PHE A 152 22.65 -7.60 3.29
CA PHE A 152 21.56 -7.82 2.34
C PHE A 152 21.98 -7.36 0.92
N PRO A 153 22.82 -8.15 0.22
CA PRO A 153 23.39 -7.73 -1.07
C PRO A 153 22.33 -7.52 -2.16
N ASP A 154 21.24 -8.28 -2.12
CA ASP A 154 20.14 -8.21 -3.09
C ASP A 154 19.02 -7.24 -2.67
N ALA A 155 19.29 -6.37 -1.68
CA ALA A 155 18.30 -5.46 -1.14
C ALA A 155 17.79 -4.48 -2.21
N ASN A 156 16.47 -4.44 -2.38
CA ASN A 156 15.83 -3.62 -3.41
C ASN A 156 14.53 -2.97 -2.91
N LEU A 157 14.15 -1.88 -3.54
CA LEU A 157 12.98 -1.11 -3.16
C LEU A 157 11.73 -1.60 -3.89
N ARG A 158 10.62 -1.74 -3.15
CA ARG A 158 9.31 -2.06 -3.70
C ARG A 158 8.24 -1.13 -3.14
N ARG A 159 7.29 -0.73 -3.99
CA ARG A 159 6.05 -0.08 -3.56
C ARG A 159 4.95 -1.13 -3.48
N MET A 160 4.30 -1.23 -2.32
CA MET A 160 3.41 -2.34 -1.95
C MET A 160 2.17 -1.82 -1.22
N SER A 161 1.16 -2.67 -1.13
CA SER A 161 -0.02 -2.54 -0.26
C SER A 161 -0.23 -3.90 0.43
N ILE A 162 -0.90 -3.86 1.58
CA ILE A 162 -1.33 -5.02 2.35
C ILE A 162 -2.83 -5.17 2.16
N GLY A 163 -3.29 -6.41 1.98
CA GLY A 163 -4.70 -6.72 2.07
C GLY A 163 -4.97 -7.69 3.22
N PHE A 164 -6.13 -7.50 3.83
CA PHE A 164 -6.70 -8.36 4.86
C PHE A 164 -8.01 -8.94 4.32
N ASN A 165 -8.18 -10.25 4.50
CA ASN A 165 -9.41 -10.95 4.20
C ASN A 165 -9.86 -11.69 5.45
N GLY A 166 -10.62 -10.98 6.30
CA GLY A 166 -11.28 -11.53 7.47
C GLY A 166 -12.44 -12.42 7.04
N THR A 167 -12.46 -13.63 7.59
CA THR A 167 -13.55 -14.60 7.45
C THR A 167 -14.78 -14.21 8.22
#